data_AF-A0A944HDS1-F1
#
_entry.id   AF-A0A944HDS1-F1
#
_cell.length_a   1.000
_cell.length_b   1.000
_cell.length_c   1.000
_cell.angle_alpha   90.00
_cell.angle_beta   90.00
_cell.angle_gamma   90.00
#
_symmetry.space_group_name_H-M   'P 1'
#
loop_
_entity.id
_entity.type
_entity.pdbx_description
1 polymer ?
#
loop_
_entity_poly.entity_id
_entity_poly.type
_entity_poly.pdbx_seq_one_letter_code
_entity_poly.pdbx_strand_id
1 'polypeptide(L)'
;MIVLIGHFTSEGNPETKGSGFVVHSDNFSFLVTCRHVIEQLNNQRAFATIYCKRRIHPEDRDDIFRLESPHYHPMDDQSNTYDVAVFDISDQIGSRKVTGIQLYTLCDQGFIEEGTSIYVSGYSTNYLSSNFDPTSIELLPPETTRGTNQRVQLQNLQTSDLIPPKQAVFLKHMTIT
;
A
#
# COMPACT_ATOMS: atom_id res chain seq x y z
N MET A 1 5.10 9.40 4.06
CA MET A 1 4.57 9.51 2.68
C MET A 1 3.85 8.22 2.30
N ILE A 2 2.65 8.29 1.74
CA ILE A 2 1.90 7.13 1.21
C ILE A 2 2.30 6.91 -0.26
N VAL A 3 2.43 5.67 -0.68
CA VAL A 3 2.83 5.29 -2.04
C VAL A 3 1.82 4.34 -2.68
N LEU A 4 1.74 4.37 -4.00
CA LEU A 4 1.04 3.37 -4.78
C LEU A 4 2.01 2.24 -5.13
N ILE A 5 1.59 0.99 -4.99
CA ILE A 5 2.33 -0.21 -5.38
C ILE A 5 1.70 -0.81 -6.62
N GLY A 6 2.51 -1.11 -7.62
CA GLY A 6 2.04 -1.71 -8.87
C GLY A 6 3.11 -2.54 -9.57
N HIS A 7 2.79 -2.99 -10.76
CA HIS A 7 3.75 -3.60 -11.68
C HIS A 7 3.41 -3.20 -13.12
N PHE A 8 4.37 -3.36 -14.03
CA PHE A 8 4.11 -3.22 -15.45
C PHE A 8 3.76 -4.59 -16.06
N THR A 9 2.66 -4.67 -16.80
CA THR A 9 2.29 -5.87 -17.55
C THR A 9 3.27 -6.10 -18.72
N SER A 10 3.15 -7.25 -19.39
CA SER A 10 3.96 -7.57 -20.58
C SER A 10 3.77 -6.57 -21.73
N GLU A 11 2.63 -5.87 -21.76
CA GLU A 11 2.33 -4.81 -22.74
C GLU A 11 2.90 -3.44 -22.31
N GLY A 12 3.53 -3.38 -21.13
CA GLY A 12 4.06 -2.15 -20.55
C GLY A 12 3.00 -1.32 -19.82
N ASN A 13 1.76 -1.77 -19.69
CA ASN A 13 0.71 -1.03 -18.98
C ASN A 13 0.90 -1.16 -17.46
N PRO A 14 0.79 -0.08 -16.67
CA PRO A 14 0.85 -0.18 -15.22
C PRO A 14 -0.45 -0.77 -14.66
N GLU A 15 -0.32 -1.75 -13.77
CA GLU A 15 -1.44 -2.29 -12.99
C GLU A 15 -1.17 -2.10 -11.49
N THR A 16 -2.13 -1.47 -10.80
CA THR A 16 -2.04 -1.20 -9.37
C THR A 16 -2.42 -2.42 -8.55
N LYS A 17 -1.68 -2.66 -7.48
CA LYS A 17 -1.82 -3.86 -6.65
C LYS A 17 -2.05 -3.54 -5.17
N GLY A 18 -1.58 -2.37 -4.72
CA GLY A 18 -1.83 -1.95 -3.35
C GLY A 18 -1.28 -0.59 -3.04
N SER A 19 -1.17 -0.30 -1.75
CA SER A 19 -0.54 0.89 -1.22
C SER A 19 0.54 0.51 -0.22
N GLY A 20 1.44 1.43 0.03
CA GLY A 20 2.46 1.32 1.06
C GLY A 20 2.78 2.67 1.65
N PHE A 21 3.83 2.74 2.46
CA PHE A 21 4.33 3.99 2.97
C PHE A 21 5.84 3.96 3.13
N VAL A 22 6.44 5.14 3.00
CA VAL A 22 7.86 5.35 3.27
C VAL A 22 8.05 5.70 4.74
N VAL A 23 9.03 5.05 5.36
CA VAL A 23 9.54 5.32 6.71
C VAL A 23 10.99 5.79 6.61
N HIS A 24 11.37 6.79 7.41
CA HIS A 24 12.77 7.14 7.59
C HIS A 24 13.24 6.75 8.99
N SER A 25 14.44 6.21 9.05
CA SER A 25 15.18 5.97 10.29
C SER A 25 16.62 6.45 10.05
N ASP A 26 17.01 7.53 10.72
CA ASP A 26 18.30 8.18 10.56
C ASP A 26 18.68 8.40 9.08
N ASN A 27 19.62 7.59 8.56
CA ASN A 27 20.14 7.66 7.19
C ASN A 27 19.50 6.62 6.24
N PHE A 28 18.55 5.83 6.74
CA PHE A 28 17.90 4.77 5.99
C PHE A 28 16.47 5.14 5.66
N SER A 29 16.05 4.71 4.47
CA SER A 29 14.69 4.87 3.99
C SER A 29 14.12 3.53 3.60
N PHE A 30 13.01 3.18 4.23
CA PHE A 30 12.33 1.92 3.99
C PHE A 30 10.96 2.17 3.39
N LEU A 31 10.55 1.28 2.50
CA LEU A 31 9.17 1.19 2.05
C LEU A 31 8.52 -0.01 2.71
N VAL A 32 7.34 0.20 3.29
CA VAL A 32 6.55 -0.83 3.96
C VAL A 32 5.24 -1.01 3.22
N THR A 33 4.86 -2.25 2.98
CA THR A 33 3.56 -2.64 2.38
C THR A 33 3.15 -4.02 2.90
N CYS A 34 2.02 -4.54 2.41
CA CYS A 34 1.55 -5.87 2.75
C CYS A 34 2.30 -6.94 1.95
N ARG A 35 2.60 -8.07 2.59
CA ARG A 35 3.26 -9.22 1.96
C ARG A 35 2.42 -9.78 0.81
N HIS A 36 1.11 -9.92 1.00
CA HIS A 36 0.22 -10.48 -0.02
C HIS A 36 0.19 -9.63 -1.31
N VAL A 37 0.40 -8.31 -1.21
CA VAL A 37 0.48 -7.42 -2.38
C VAL A 37 1.69 -7.77 -3.24
N ILE A 38 2.82 -8.10 -2.60
CA ILE A 38 4.09 -8.40 -3.27
C ILE A 38 4.12 -9.84 -3.79
N GLU A 39 3.65 -10.81 -3.00
CA GLU A 39 3.64 -12.22 -3.41
C GLU A 39 2.78 -12.45 -4.67
N GLN A 40 1.70 -11.69 -4.86
CA GLN A 40 0.89 -11.76 -6.07
C GLN A 40 1.64 -11.39 -7.35
N LEU A 41 2.77 -10.70 -7.25
CA LEU A 41 3.51 -10.19 -8.39
C LEU A 41 4.44 -11.25 -9.01
N ASN A 42 4.64 -12.42 -8.40
CA ASN A 42 5.30 -13.60 -9.02
C ASN A 42 6.52 -13.27 -9.92
N ASN A 43 7.49 -12.48 -9.43
CA ASN A 43 8.69 -12.01 -10.16
C ASN A 43 8.46 -10.99 -11.30
N GLN A 44 7.31 -10.35 -11.36
CA GLN A 44 7.08 -9.18 -12.20
C GLN A 44 7.87 -7.98 -11.69
N ARG A 45 8.11 -7.00 -12.58
CA ARG A 45 8.80 -5.75 -12.22
C ARG A 45 7.88 -4.88 -11.37
N ALA A 46 7.89 -5.15 -10.07
CA ALA A 46 7.16 -4.42 -9.06
C ALA A 46 7.77 -3.02 -8.87
N PHE A 47 6.89 -2.05 -8.63
CA PHE A 47 7.27 -0.67 -8.47
C PHE A 47 6.43 0.03 -7.41
N ALA A 48 6.97 1.10 -6.86
CA ALA A 48 6.25 2.06 -6.03
C ALA A 48 6.39 3.48 -6.57
N THR A 49 5.35 4.31 -6.44
CA THR A 49 5.45 5.74 -6.77
C THR A 49 4.95 6.62 -5.61
N ILE A 50 5.72 7.67 -5.30
CA ILE A 50 5.38 8.70 -4.30
C ILE A 50 4.60 9.88 -4.90
N TYR A 51 4.65 10.03 -6.22
CA TYR A 51 3.97 11.09 -6.96
C TYR A 51 2.96 10.44 -7.89
N CYS A 52 1.97 9.78 -7.29
CA CYS A 52 0.88 9.19 -8.07
C CYS A 52 0.22 10.29 -8.90
N LYS A 53 0.02 10.04 -10.20
CA LYS A 53 -0.66 10.93 -11.14
C LYS A 53 -2.00 10.32 -11.52
N ARG A 54 -2.92 11.14 -12.03
CA ARG A 54 -4.22 10.65 -12.58
C ARG A 54 -4.06 9.68 -13.75
N ARG A 55 -2.90 9.68 -14.40
CA ARG A 55 -2.41 8.63 -15.30
C ARG A 55 -1.00 8.22 -14.88
N ILE A 56 -0.80 6.93 -14.62
CA ILE A 56 0.54 6.37 -14.41
C ILE A 56 1.11 6.03 -15.79
N HIS A 57 2.29 6.54 -16.12
CA HIS A 57 2.98 6.21 -17.37
C HIS A 57 4.26 5.40 -17.11
N PRO A 58 4.61 4.44 -17.98
CA PRO A 58 5.87 3.69 -17.86
C PRO A 58 7.14 4.54 -17.99
N GLU A 59 6.98 5.77 -18.49
CA GLU A 59 8.03 6.76 -18.65
C GLU A 59 8.21 7.64 -17.40
N ASP A 60 7.33 7.55 -16.39
CA ASP A 60 7.46 8.22 -15.09
C ASP A 60 8.57 7.59 -14.22
N ARG A 61 9.64 7.09 -14.84
CA ARG A 61 10.73 6.32 -14.18
C ARG A 61 11.41 7.11 -13.06
N ASP A 62 11.44 8.42 -13.19
CA ASP A 62 12.04 9.30 -12.19
C ASP A 62 11.19 9.38 -10.92
N ASP A 63 9.89 9.10 -10.96
CA ASP A 63 9.01 9.14 -9.79
C ASP A 63 8.81 7.76 -9.13
N ILE A 64 9.52 6.74 -9.65
CA ILE A 64 9.31 5.34 -9.32
C ILE A 64 10.50 4.74 -8.55
N PHE A 65 10.18 3.97 -7.51
CA PHE A 65 11.10 3.05 -6.84
C PHE A 65 10.89 1.63 -7.36
N ARG A 66 11.97 0.93 -7.66
CA ARG A 66 11.95 -0.50 -7.95
C ARG A 66 11.89 -1.26 -6.64
N LEU A 67 10.95 -2.21 -6.57
CA LEU A 67 10.77 -3.03 -5.39
C LEU A 67 11.49 -4.36 -5.61
N GLU A 68 12.73 -4.42 -5.14
CA GLU A 68 13.61 -5.58 -5.29
C GLU A 68 13.92 -6.16 -3.90
N SER A 69 13.99 -7.49 -3.79
CA SER A 69 14.39 -8.19 -2.56
C SER A 69 13.58 -7.82 -1.29
N PRO A 70 12.29 -8.17 -1.21
CA PRO A 70 11.50 -7.91 -0.02
C PRO A 70 12.07 -8.63 1.21
N HIS A 71 12.07 -7.95 2.35
CA HIS A 71 12.29 -8.53 3.67
C HIS A 71 10.95 -8.78 4.35
N TYR A 72 10.68 -10.02 4.73
CA TYR A 72 9.50 -10.42 5.49
C TYR A 72 9.80 -10.55 6.98
N HIS A 73 8.76 -10.60 7.80
CA HIS A 73 8.92 -10.77 9.24
C HIS A 73 9.62 -12.10 9.56
N PRO A 74 10.67 -12.14 10.40
CA PRO A 74 11.50 -13.32 10.60
C PRO A 74 10.78 -14.47 11.32
N MET A 75 9.70 -14.18 12.04
CA MET A 75 8.84 -15.19 12.70
C MET A 75 7.64 -15.62 11.85
N ASP A 76 7.55 -15.19 10.59
CA ASP A 76 6.47 -15.60 9.70
C ASP A 76 6.88 -16.86 8.92
N ASP A 77 6.99 -17.95 9.67
CA ASP A 77 7.60 -19.21 9.28
C ASP A 77 6.71 -20.10 8.38
N GLN A 78 5.45 -19.71 8.12
CA GLN A 78 4.53 -20.23 7.07
C GLN A 78 3.07 -19.81 7.28
N SER A 79 2.75 -19.16 8.40
CA SER A 79 1.37 -18.88 8.79
C SER A 79 0.75 -17.66 8.11
N ASN A 80 1.54 -16.84 7.39
CA ASN A 80 1.14 -15.53 6.87
C ASN A 80 0.48 -14.66 7.96
N THR A 81 0.89 -14.87 9.22
CA THR A 81 0.35 -14.15 10.37
C THR A 81 0.79 -12.69 10.31
N TYR A 82 1.99 -12.45 9.76
CA TYR A 82 2.56 -11.12 9.61
C TYR A 82 2.53 -10.71 8.14
N ASP A 83 1.43 -10.12 7.71
CA ASP A 83 1.25 -9.62 6.34
C ASP A 83 2.02 -8.31 6.10
N VAL A 84 3.35 -8.36 6.21
CA VAL A 84 4.24 -7.21 6.06
C VAL A 84 5.44 -7.54 5.17
N ALA A 85 5.74 -6.64 4.25
CA ALA A 85 6.94 -6.64 3.41
C ALA A 85 7.65 -5.30 3.54
N VAL A 86 8.97 -5.35 3.72
CA VAL A 86 9.83 -4.18 3.87
C VAL A 86 10.88 -4.18 2.77
N PHE A 87 11.09 -3.03 2.15
CA PHE A 87 12.10 -2.81 1.12
C PHE A 87 13.05 -1.71 1.57
N ASP A 88 14.35 -1.93 1.41
CA ASP A 88 15.33 -0.85 1.50
C ASP A 88 15.32 -0.04 0.20
N ILE A 89 15.01 1.25 0.31
CA ILE A 89 14.97 2.20 -0.81
C ILE A 89 15.97 3.34 -0.61
N SER A 90 16.91 3.20 0.32
CA SER A 90 17.87 4.26 0.70
C SER A 90 18.69 4.76 -0.50
N ASP A 91 19.15 3.85 -1.36
CA ASP A 91 19.92 4.21 -2.56
C ASP A 91 19.06 4.84 -3.66
N GLN A 92 17.75 4.54 -3.68
CA GLN A 92 16.84 5.01 -4.72
C GLN A 92 16.20 6.37 -4.38
N ILE A 93 16.04 6.66 -3.09
CA ILE A 93 15.45 7.92 -2.64
C ILE A 93 16.42 9.09 -2.82
N GLY A 94 17.73 8.85 -2.72
CA GLY A 94 18.78 9.84 -2.96
C GLY A 94 18.53 11.15 -2.21
N SER A 95 18.58 12.28 -2.92
CA SER A 95 18.32 13.63 -2.38
C SER A 95 16.85 14.07 -2.46
N ARG A 96 15.91 13.16 -2.78
CA ARG A 96 14.50 13.52 -2.92
C ARG A 96 13.97 13.96 -1.55
N LYS A 97 13.32 15.13 -1.51
CA LYS A 97 12.64 15.63 -0.30
C LYS A 97 11.33 14.87 -0.09
N VAL A 98 11.43 13.62 0.32
CA VAL A 98 10.28 12.82 0.74
C VAL A 98 10.16 12.93 2.26
N THR A 99 9.00 13.33 2.76
CA THR A 99 8.71 13.25 4.19
C THR A 99 8.12 11.87 4.48
N GLY A 100 8.97 10.93 4.88
CA GLY A 100 8.55 9.63 5.40
C GLY A 100 7.70 9.76 6.67
N ILE A 101 6.95 8.70 6.96
CA ILE A 101 6.22 8.57 8.22
C ILE A 101 7.25 8.32 9.32
N GLN A 102 7.21 9.13 10.37
CA GLN A 102 7.95 8.84 11.59
C GLN A 102 7.23 7.70 12.30
N LEU A 103 7.92 6.58 12.44
CA LEU A 103 7.46 5.55 13.36
C LEU A 103 7.66 6.08 14.77
N TYR A 104 6.56 6.29 15.48
CA TYR A 104 6.66 6.52 16.91
C TYR A 104 7.15 5.22 17.55
N THR A 105 8.24 5.29 18.30
CA THR A 105 8.74 4.19 19.11
C THR A 105 7.69 3.87 20.16
N LEU A 106 6.78 2.94 19.84
CA LEU A 106 5.70 2.46 20.72
C LEU A 106 6.22 1.58 21.87
N CYS A 107 7.54 1.54 22.10
CA CYS A 107 8.15 0.63 23.06
C CYS A 107 7.63 0.82 24.50
N ASP A 108 6.99 1.94 24.83
CA ASP A 108 6.39 2.19 26.15
C ASP A 108 4.84 2.23 26.17
N GLN A 109 4.15 2.21 25.02
CA GLN A 109 2.67 2.28 24.92
C GLN A 109 2.08 1.21 24.01
N GLY A 110 2.74 0.05 23.93
CA GLY A 110 2.32 -1.06 23.08
C GLY A 110 0.81 -1.31 23.20
N PHE A 111 0.15 -1.45 22.05
CA PHE A 111 -1.29 -1.59 21.80
C PHE A 111 -2.00 -0.27 21.40
N ILE A 112 -2.38 -0.20 20.11
CA ILE A 112 -3.45 0.69 19.66
C ILE A 112 -4.74 0.14 20.27
N GLU A 113 -5.33 0.87 21.22
CA GLU A 113 -6.56 0.44 21.89
C GLU A 113 -7.69 0.27 20.87
N GLU A 114 -8.56 -0.71 21.10
CA GLU A 114 -9.83 -0.81 20.36
C GLU A 114 -10.65 0.47 20.58
N GLY A 115 -11.32 0.94 19.53
CA GLY A 115 -12.03 2.21 19.52
C GLY A 115 -11.16 3.44 19.24
N THR A 116 -9.83 3.30 19.21
CA THR A 116 -8.93 4.42 18.84
C THR A 116 -9.28 4.92 17.45
N SER A 117 -9.48 6.23 17.31
CA SER A 117 -9.65 6.86 15.99
C SER A 117 -8.36 6.72 15.19
N ILE A 118 -8.45 6.11 14.01
CA ILE A 118 -7.33 5.95 13.09
C ILE A 118 -7.63 6.63 11.75
N TYR A 119 -6.57 7.02 11.05
CA TYR A 119 -6.65 7.45 9.66
C TYR A 119 -6.00 6.39 8.79
N VAL A 120 -6.71 5.97 7.76
CA VAL A 120 -6.22 5.04 6.75
C VAL A 120 -6.10 5.81 5.45
N SER A 121 -4.89 5.86 4.91
CA SER A 121 -4.60 6.55 3.65
C SER A 121 -4.04 5.57 2.62
N GLY A 122 -4.53 5.64 1.39
CA GLY A 122 -4.10 4.74 0.32
C GLY A 122 -4.69 5.09 -1.05
N TYR A 123 -4.49 4.18 -2.00
CA TYR A 123 -4.98 4.29 -3.38
C TYR A 123 -5.85 3.09 -3.71
N SER A 124 -7.13 3.16 -3.33
CA SER A 124 -8.10 2.12 -3.66
C SER A 124 -8.32 2.03 -5.18
N THR A 125 -8.61 0.84 -5.71
CA THR A 125 -8.85 0.65 -7.15
C THR A 125 -10.03 1.49 -7.65
N ASN A 126 -11.08 1.61 -6.84
CA ASN A 126 -12.23 2.48 -7.13
C ASN A 126 -11.81 3.95 -7.21
N TYR A 127 -11.04 4.44 -6.23
CA TYR A 127 -10.55 5.81 -6.22
C TYR A 127 -9.69 6.12 -7.45
N LEU A 128 -8.76 5.22 -7.80
CA LEU A 128 -7.93 5.36 -9.00
C LEU A 128 -8.78 5.38 -10.28
N SER A 129 -9.76 4.47 -10.39
CA SER A 129 -10.62 4.38 -11.58
C SER A 129 -11.51 5.61 -11.73
N SER A 130 -12.06 6.13 -10.63
CA SER A 130 -12.92 7.33 -10.64
C SER A 130 -12.15 8.62 -10.95
N ASN A 131 -10.84 8.65 -10.70
CA ASN A 131 -9.99 9.83 -10.93
C ASN A 131 -9.04 9.67 -12.12
N PHE A 132 -9.18 8.57 -12.89
CA PHE A 132 -8.35 8.35 -14.06
C PHE A 132 -8.66 9.39 -15.15
N ASP A 133 -7.62 10.05 -15.63
CA ASP A 133 -7.70 10.96 -16.76
C ASP A 133 -6.51 10.69 -17.69
N PRO A 134 -6.75 10.17 -18.92
CA PRO A 134 -5.68 9.79 -19.83
C PRO A 134 -4.84 10.98 -20.32
N THR A 135 -5.31 12.22 -20.14
CA THR A 135 -4.65 13.45 -20.59
C THR A 135 -3.97 14.22 -19.45
N SER A 136 -4.27 13.88 -18.20
CA SER A 136 -3.78 14.62 -17.04
C SER A 136 -2.48 14.03 -16.49
N ILE A 137 -1.52 14.91 -16.24
CA ILE A 137 -0.28 14.63 -15.48
C ILE A 137 -0.38 15.15 -14.04
N GLU A 138 -1.56 15.62 -13.62
CA GLU A 138 -1.76 16.14 -12.27
C GLU A 138 -1.55 15.05 -11.23
N LEU A 139 -0.96 15.45 -10.10
CA LEU A 139 -0.80 14.58 -8.95
C LEU A 139 -2.17 14.22 -8.37
N LEU A 140 -2.32 12.94 -8.06
CA LEU A 140 -3.45 12.36 -7.36
C LEU A 140 -3.00 12.05 -5.93
N PRO A 141 -3.48 12.79 -4.91
CA PRO A 141 -3.16 12.46 -3.52
C PRO A 141 -3.83 11.15 -3.09
N PRO A 142 -3.35 10.50 -2.02
CA PRO A 142 -4.02 9.31 -1.49
C PRO A 142 -5.41 9.66 -0.92
N GLU A 143 -6.37 8.76 -1.14
CA GLU A 143 -7.64 8.79 -0.44
C GLU A 143 -7.39 8.55 1.04
N THR A 144 -7.99 9.37 1.91
CA THR A 144 -7.86 9.23 3.36
C THR A 144 -9.22 9.09 3.99
N THR A 145 -9.42 7.99 4.70
CA THR A 145 -10.65 7.69 5.44
C THR A 145 -10.36 7.65 6.93
N ARG A 146 -11.25 8.25 7.72
CA ARG A 146 -11.21 8.14 9.18
C ARG A 146 -12.01 6.92 9.62
N GLY A 147 -11.42 6.10 10.48
CA GLY A 147 -12.06 4.92 11.05
C GLY A 147 -11.77 4.77 12.54
N THR A 148 -12.19 3.64 13.10
CA THR A 148 -11.84 3.22 14.45
C THR A 148 -11.13 1.88 14.39
N ASN A 149 -10.07 1.71 15.18
CA ASN A 149 -9.40 0.43 15.32
C ASN A 149 -10.36 -0.56 15.99
N GLN A 150 -10.57 -1.72 15.40
CA GLN A 150 -11.41 -2.77 15.97
C GLN A 150 -10.71 -4.11 15.83
N ARG A 151 -10.68 -4.89 16.91
CA ARG A 151 -10.24 -6.27 16.84
C ARG A 151 -11.41 -7.10 16.36
N VAL A 152 -11.31 -7.60 15.13
CA VAL A 152 -12.31 -8.53 14.63
C VAL A 152 -11.90 -9.95 15.02
N GLN A 153 -12.72 -10.62 15.81
CA GLN A 153 -12.54 -12.05 16.06
C GLN A 153 -12.85 -12.79 14.75
N LEU A 154 -11.85 -13.50 14.21
CA LEU A 154 -11.99 -14.27 12.96
C LEU A 154 -13.19 -15.25 12.97
N GLN A 155 -13.63 -15.68 14.16
CA GLN A 155 -14.78 -16.57 14.37
C GLN A 155 -16.14 -15.91 14.05
N ASN A 156 -16.20 -14.58 14.07
CA ASN A 156 -17.42 -13.78 13.83
C ASN A 156 -17.42 -13.12 12.45
N LEU A 157 -16.34 -13.24 11.68
CA LEU A 157 -16.30 -12.80 10.29
C LEU A 157 -17.08 -13.81 9.46
N GLN A 158 -18.24 -13.41 8.93
CA GLN A 158 -18.81 -14.18 7.85
C GLN A 158 -17.87 -14.05 6.65
N THR A 159 -17.77 -15.09 5.82
CA THR A 159 -16.95 -15.07 4.60
C THR A 159 -17.30 -13.93 3.64
N SER A 160 -18.46 -13.28 3.81
CA SER A 160 -18.87 -12.04 3.13
C SER A 160 -18.18 -10.77 3.65
N ASP A 161 -17.68 -10.78 4.88
CA ASP A 161 -17.00 -9.66 5.53
C ASP A 161 -15.48 -9.70 5.27
N LEU A 162 -14.99 -10.87 4.85
CA LEU A 162 -13.64 -11.07 4.37
C LEU A 162 -13.64 -10.84 2.86
N ILE A 163 -13.05 -9.73 2.39
CA ILE A 163 -12.70 -9.61 0.97
C ILE A 163 -11.55 -10.60 0.74
N PRO A 164 -11.76 -11.72 0.03
CA PRO A 164 -10.67 -12.64 -0.24
C PRO A 164 -9.69 -11.94 -1.18
N PRO A 165 -8.37 -12.18 -1.06
CA PRO A 165 -7.36 -11.54 -1.91
C PRO A 165 -7.45 -11.90 -3.41
N LYS A 166 -8.52 -12.60 -3.86
CA LYS A 166 -8.71 -13.05 -5.24
C LYS A 166 -9.99 -12.56 -5.92
N GLN A 167 -10.91 -11.85 -5.26
CA GLN A 167 -12.14 -11.38 -5.93
C GLN A 167 -12.58 -10.00 -5.42
N ALA A 168 -11.85 -8.95 -5.76
CA ALA A 168 -12.43 -7.61 -5.83
C ALA A 168 -13.28 -7.51 -7.11
N VAL A 169 -14.42 -8.19 -7.12
CA VAL A 169 -15.45 -8.11 -8.16
C VAL A 169 -16.78 -7.88 -7.43
N PHE A 170 -17.27 -6.65 -7.55
CA PHE A 170 -18.62 -6.16 -7.22
C PHE A 170 -19.20 -6.45 -5.83
N LEU A 171 -19.52 -5.37 -5.10
CA LEU A 171 -20.84 -5.28 -4.47
C LEU A 171 -21.49 -3.93 -4.79
N LYS A 172 -22.41 -4.00 -5.74
CA LYS A 172 -23.38 -2.98 -6.12
C LYS A 172 -24.51 -3.06 -5.09
N HIS A 173 -24.81 -1.93 -4.45
CA HIS A 173 -26.04 -1.63 -3.69
C HIS A 173 -26.32 -2.45 -2.43
N MET A 174 -26.36 -1.78 -1.27
CA MET A 174 -27.48 -1.96 -0.34
C MET A 174 -27.89 -0.61 0.24
N THR A 175 -29.12 -0.26 -0.07
CA THR A 175 -29.87 0.89 0.43
C THR A 175 -30.20 0.67 1.91
N ILE A 176 -30.03 1.72 2.71
CA ILE A 176 -30.48 1.76 4.11
C ILE A 176 -31.98 2.07 4.11
N THR A 177 -32.76 1.22 4.76
CA THR A 177 -34.07 1.55 5.35
C THR A 177 -34.10 1.01 6.76
#